data_AF-A0A510Y094-F1
#
_entry.id   AF-A0A510Y094-F1
#
_cell.length_a   1.000
_cell.length_b   1.000
_cell.length_c   1.000
_cell.angle_alpha   90.00
_cell.angle_beta   90.00
_cell.angle_gamma   90.00
#
_symmetry.space_group_name_H-M   'P 1'
#
loop_
_entity.id
_entity.type
_entity.pdbx_description
1 polymer ?
#
loop_
_entity_poly.entity_id
_entity_poly.type
_entity_poly.pdbx_seq_one_letter_code
_entity_poly.pdbx_strand_id
1 'polypeptide(L)'
;MLNIDTTLSVSSLNKLQIRDLNETEISGFADILKQANEDTNTPKAFLKSLTTDELQLVKKANSLASTINVDSLSAEGAQNLLSQPDGSDLVDLNNDGIVEIGESRSIHFPPVNAPLHVKTAWNKATEGLDWAEKASIELTLHSMVYGFNINGSGTKDALAPQEQCNKTNIDALSEYAYSNLEFRVNLEGWSDYNKQLNDVYDKFFTSVLQHNTNASLSEFDASK
;
A
#
# COMPACT_ATOMS: atom_id res chain seq x y z
N MET A 1 -25.95 10.78 -21.58
CA MET A 1 -24.52 10.47 -21.35
C MET A 1 -24.04 11.40 -20.27
N LEU A 2 -23.97 10.90 -19.03
CA LEU A 2 -23.39 11.64 -17.92
C LEU A 2 -21.87 11.70 -18.14
N ASN A 3 -21.31 12.91 -18.20
CA ASN A 3 -19.86 13.12 -18.10
C ASN A 3 -19.46 12.66 -16.70
N ILE A 4 -18.87 11.46 -16.60
CA ILE A 4 -18.21 11.04 -15.37
C ILE A 4 -16.94 11.88 -15.29
N ASP A 5 -16.90 12.76 -14.30
CA ASP A 5 -15.79 13.66 -14.00
C ASP A 5 -14.48 12.86 -13.90
N THR A 6 -13.39 13.41 -14.45
CA THR A 6 -12.08 12.77 -14.60
C THR A 6 -11.35 12.46 -13.28
N THR A 7 -12.04 12.57 -12.15
CA THR A 7 -11.50 12.53 -10.79
C THR A 7 -11.30 11.10 -10.26
N LEU A 8 -12.06 10.11 -10.75
CA LEU A 8 -11.96 8.72 -10.30
C LEU A 8 -11.39 7.82 -11.40
N SER A 9 -10.48 6.92 -11.03
CA SER A 9 -10.00 5.87 -11.94
C SER A 9 -11.12 4.87 -12.27
N VAL A 10 -10.99 4.15 -13.39
CA VAL A 10 -11.91 3.05 -13.74
C VAL A 10 -11.95 1.99 -12.64
N SER A 11 -10.80 1.69 -12.02
CA SER A 11 -10.69 0.74 -10.91
C SER A 11 -11.43 1.26 -9.67
N SER A 12 -11.30 2.55 -9.38
CA SER A 12 -12.01 3.22 -8.28
C SER A 12 -13.52 3.15 -8.46
N LEU A 13 -14.01 3.44 -9.67
CA LEU A 13 -15.44 3.34 -10.00
C LEU A 13 -15.98 1.93 -9.78
N ASN A 14 -15.28 0.91 -10.29
CA ASN A 14 -15.67 -0.49 -10.11
C ASN A 14 -15.74 -0.87 -8.62
N LYS A 15 -14.77 -0.41 -7.81
CA LYS A 15 -14.77 -0.66 -6.36
C LYS A 15 -15.94 0.01 -5.65
N LEU A 16 -16.26 1.27 -5.98
CA LEU A 16 -17.42 1.96 -5.39
C LEU A 16 -18.73 1.25 -5.74
N GLN A 17 -18.88 0.74 -6.96
CA GLN A 17 -20.04 -0.05 -7.37
C GLN A 17 -20.14 -1.38 -6.60
N ILE A 18 -19.02 -2.09 -6.39
CA ILE A 18 -18.99 -3.30 -5.55
C ILE A 18 -19.39 -3.01 -4.10
N ARG A 19 -19.12 -1.78 -3.62
CA ARG A 19 -19.52 -1.27 -2.30
C ARG A 19 -20.97 -0.78 -2.25
N ASP A 20 -21.76 -1.02 -3.30
CA ASP A 20 -23.17 -0.67 -3.42
C ASP A 20 -23.45 0.84 -3.36
N LEU A 21 -22.52 1.66 -3.90
CA LEU A 21 -22.79 3.07 -4.14
C LEU A 21 -23.51 3.27 -5.48
N ASN A 22 -24.59 4.05 -5.46
CA ASN A 22 -25.30 4.44 -6.68
C ASN A 22 -24.61 5.64 -7.38
N GLU A 23 -25.07 6.00 -8.58
CA GLU A 23 -24.47 7.08 -9.38
C GLU A 23 -24.40 8.44 -8.65
N THR A 24 -25.43 8.78 -7.87
CA THR A 24 -25.48 10.01 -7.08
C THR A 24 -24.45 9.98 -5.95
N GLU A 25 -24.33 8.86 -5.24
CA GLU A 25 -23.33 8.67 -4.19
C GLU A 25 -21.91 8.68 -4.75
N ILE A 26 -21.68 8.05 -5.91
CA ILE A 26 -20.38 8.06 -6.59
C ILE A 26 -19.98 9.49 -6.98
N SER A 27 -20.90 10.26 -7.57
CA SER A 27 -20.65 11.66 -7.91
C SER A 27 -20.37 12.50 -6.67
N GLY A 28 -21.17 12.33 -5.60
CA GLY A 28 -20.97 13.06 -4.35
C GLY A 28 -19.62 12.74 -3.70
N PHE A 29 -19.16 11.48 -3.75
CA PHE A 29 -17.84 11.13 -3.23
C PHE A 29 -16.72 11.69 -4.10
N ALA A 30 -16.85 11.67 -5.43
CA ALA A 30 -15.90 12.31 -6.33
C ALA A 30 -15.78 13.83 -6.05
N ASP A 31 -16.90 14.50 -5.78
CA ASP A 31 -16.93 15.91 -5.40
C ASP A 31 -16.21 16.16 -4.07
N ILE A 32 -16.39 15.29 -3.07
CA ILE A 32 -15.65 15.35 -1.80
C ILE A 32 -14.13 15.22 -2.04
N LEU A 33 -13.69 14.26 -2.85
CA LEU A 33 -12.27 14.10 -3.18
C LEU A 33 -11.70 15.31 -3.90
N LYS A 34 -12.46 15.91 -4.82
CA LYS A 34 -12.06 17.13 -5.52
C LYS A 34 -11.90 18.29 -4.55
N GLN A 35 -12.89 18.53 -3.69
CA GLN A 35 -12.84 19.57 -2.68
C GLN A 35 -11.68 19.38 -1.71
N ALA A 36 -11.42 18.14 -1.27
CA ALA A 36 -10.29 17.81 -0.42
C ALA A 36 -8.94 18.18 -1.07
N ASN A 37 -8.78 17.91 -2.38
CA ASN A 37 -7.56 18.24 -3.13
C ASN A 37 -7.38 19.75 -3.35
N GLU A 38 -8.47 20.52 -3.36
CA GLU A 38 -8.45 21.98 -3.51
C GLU A 38 -8.34 22.72 -2.15
N ASP A 39 -8.64 22.04 -1.03
CA ASP A 39 -8.55 22.61 0.31
C ASP A 39 -7.08 22.74 0.77
N THR A 40 -6.78 23.84 1.46
CA THR A 40 -5.47 24.11 2.08
C THR A 40 -5.39 23.68 3.54
N ASN A 41 -6.52 23.25 4.11
CA ASN A 41 -6.62 22.70 5.46
C ASN A 41 -6.00 21.28 5.54
N THR A 42 -5.70 20.85 6.77
CA THR A 42 -5.33 19.44 7.01
C THR A 42 -6.50 18.49 6.69
N PRO A 43 -6.25 17.22 6.32
CA PRO A 43 -7.30 16.23 6.06
C PRO A 43 -8.30 16.08 7.20
N LYS A 44 -7.83 16.13 8.46
CA LYS A 44 -8.71 16.12 9.64
C LYS A 44 -9.62 17.34 9.69
N ALA A 45 -9.10 18.53 9.40
CA ALA A 45 -9.89 19.75 9.43
C ALA A 45 -10.94 19.77 8.31
N PHE A 46 -10.59 19.27 7.11
CA PHE A 46 -11.54 19.06 6.02
C PHE A 46 -12.63 18.04 6.42
N LEU A 47 -12.26 16.86 6.94
CA LEU A 47 -13.25 15.87 7.39
C LEU A 47 -14.20 16.41 8.48
N LYS A 48 -13.76 17.36 9.31
CA LYS A 48 -14.61 18.04 10.31
C LYS A 48 -15.55 19.07 9.71
N SER A 49 -15.25 19.61 8.53
CA SER A 49 -16.12 20.59 7.86
C SER A 49 -17.27 19.91 7.10
N LEU A 50 -17.10 18.63 6.77
CA LEU A 50 -18.13 17.82 6.12
C LEU A 50 -19.39 17.71 6.99
N THR A 51 -20.54 17.71 6.32
CA THR A 51 -21.83 17.41 6.94
C THR A 51 -21.90 15.95 7.37
N THR A 52 -22.89 15.63 8.21
CA THR A 52 -23.14 14.24 8.65
C THR A 52 -23.37 13.31 7.47
N ASP A 53 -24.11 13.74 6.45
CA ASP A 53 -24.43 12.91 5.27
C ASP A 53 -23.18 12.67 4.41
N GLU A 54 -22.33 13.69 4.24
CA GLU A 54 -21.05 13.55 3.55
C GLU A 54 -20.10 12.62 4.30
N LEU A 55 -20.03 12.69 5.64
CA LEU A 55 -19.26 11.73 6.44
C LEU A 55 -19.80 10.30 6.33
N GLN A 56 -21.12 10.11 6.24
CA GLN A 56 -21.70 8.79 5.96
C GLN A 56 -21.32 8.30 4.56
N LEU A 57 -21.27 9.20 3.57
CA LEU A 57 -20.82 8.87 2.23
C LEU A 57 -19.34 8.46 2.21
N VAL A 58 -18.45 9.19 2.89
CA VAL A 58 -17.03 8.82 3.05
C VAL A 58 -16.90 7.45 3.73
N LYS A 59 -17.69 7.20 4.79
CA LYS A 59 -17.73 5.91 5.49
C LYS A 59 -18.12 4.77 4.54
N LYS A 60 -19.19 4.96 3.77
CA LYS A 60 -19.69 3.95 2.80
C LYS A 60 -18.68 3.72 1.69
N ALA A 61 -18.14 4.79 1.10
CA ALA A 61 -17.14 4.74 0.05
C ALA A 61 -15.87 3.98 0.49
N ASN A 62 -15.50 4.04 1.77
CA ASN A 62 -14.36 3.32 2.34
C ASN A 62 -14.72 1.97 3.00
N SER A 63 -15.99 1.52 2.93
CA SER A 63 -16.48 0.28 3.55
C SER A 63 -16.22 0.17 5.06
N LEU A 64 -16.22 1.29 5.78
CA LEU A 64 -15.99 1.29 7.22
C LEU A 64 -17.22 0.77 7.97
N ALA A 65 -17.01 -0.10 8.96
CA ALA A 65 -18.09 -0.60 9.81
C ALA A 65 -18.60 0.47 10.79
N SER A 66 -17.66 1.14 11.47
CA SER A 66 -17.93 2.16 12.49
C SER A 66 -18.15 3.54 11.87
N THR A 67 -18.90 4.39 12.57
CA THR A 67 -18.98 5.82 12.24
C THR A 67 -17.60 6.46 12.39
N ILE A 68 -17.27 7.42 11.51
CA ILE A 68 -16.00 8.13 11.55
C ILE A 68 -16.00 9.09 12.75
N ASN A 69 -15.08 8.87 13.69
CA ASN A 69 -14.74 9.83 14.73
C ASN A 69 -13.46 10.57 14.31
N VAL A 70 -13.60 11.76 13.70
CA VAL A 70 -12.45 12.48 13.10
C VAL A 70 -11.37 12.84 14.14
N ASP A 71 -11.76 13.05 15.39
CA ASP A 71 -10.83 13.40 16.47
C ASP A 71 -9.89 12.24 16.84
N SER A 72 -10.34 10.98 16.74
CA SER A 72 -9.54 9.79 17.07
C SER A 72 -8.60 9.34 15.97
N LEU A 73 -8.83 9.76 14.72
CA LEU A 73 -8.00 9.33 13.58
C LEU A 73 -6.55 9.75 13.77
N SER A 74 -5.60 9.09 13.12
CA SER A 74 -4.27 9.68 12.92
C SER A 74 -4.29 10.70 11.78
N ALA A 75 -3.16 11.36 11.50
CA ALA A 75 -3.03 12.19 10.31
C ALA A 75 -3.13 11.34 9.03
N GLU A 76 -2.56 10.15 9.05
CA GLU A 76 -2.56 9.20 7.94
C GLU A 76 -3.94 8.61 7.70
N GLY A 77 -4.60 8.11 8.76
CA GLY A 77 -5.95 7.57 8.69
C GLY A 77 -6.95 8.58 8.15
N ALA A 78 -6.79 9.87 8.50
CA ALA A 78 -7.60 10.94 7.93
C ALA A 78 -7.28 11.22 6.45
N GLN A 79 -5.99 11.27 6.08
CA GLN A 79 -5.55 11.45 4.68
C GLN A 79 -6.11 10.34 3.79
N ASN A 80 -5.95 9.09 4.19
CA ASN A 80 -6.30 7.94 3.38
C ASN A 80 -7.81 7.70 3.25
N LEU A 81 -8.66 8.33 4.10
CA LEU A 81 -10.11 8.37 3.85
C LEU A 81 -10.48 9.21 2.63
N LEU A 82 -9.58 10.10 2.21
CA LEU A 82 -9.70 11.01 1.08
C LEU A 82 -8.83 10.56 -0.11
N SER A 83 -8.46 9.29 -0.13
CA SER A 83 -7.74 8.65 -1.24
C SER A 83 -8.70 8.04 -2.26
N GLN A 84 -8.17 7.73 -3.45
CA GLN A 84 -8.85 6.93 -4.45
C GLN A 84 -9.30 5.58 -3.88
N PRO A 85 -10.53 5.14 -4.17
CA PRO A 85 -11.06 3.83 -3.75
C PRO A 85 -10.19 2.63 -4.14
N ASP A 86 -9.41 2.75 -5.22
CA ASP A 86 -8.47 1.73 -5.67
C ASP A 86 -7.15 1.66 -4.91
N GLY A 87 -6.93 2.62 -4.00
CA GLY A 87 -5.76 2.71 -3.15
C GLY A 87 -4.50 3.20 -3.88
N SER A 88 -4.62 3.74 -5.09
CA SER A 88 -3.48 4.16 -5.92
C SER A 88 -2.67 5.32 -5.33
N ASP A 89 -3.28 6.13 -4.48
CA ASP A 89 -2.74 7.31 -3.80
C ASP A 89 -2.78 7.19 -2.27
N LEU A 90 -2.87 5.96 -1.74
CA LEU A 90 -2.67 5.72 -0.30
C LEU A 90 -1.25 6.09 0.10
N VAL A 91 -1.13 6.58 1.33
CA VAL A 91 0.16 6.93 1.95
C VAL A 91 0.36 6.22 3.26
N ASP A 92 1.61 6.00 3.61
CA ASP A 92 2.08 5.56 4.92
C ASP A 92 2.95 6.69 5.49
N LEU A 93 2.38 7.59 6.29
CA LEU A 93 3.06 8.84 6.65
C LEU A 93 4.20 8.62 7.63
N ASN A 94 4.10 7.59 8.48
CA ASN A 94 5.13 7.26 9.48
C ASN A 94 6.15 6.22 8.96
N ASN A 95 5.91 5.64 7.78
CA ASN A 95 6.70 4.61 7.11
C ASN A 95 6.88 3.32 7.92
N ASP A 96 5.92 2.98 8.78
CA ASP A 96 5.97 1.78 9.62
C ASP A 96 5.45 0.50 8.91
N GLY A 97 5.03 0.62 7.65
CA GLY A 97 4.54 -0.48 6.83
C GLY A 97 3.07 -0.84 7.11
N ILE A 98 2.40 -0.13 8.01
CA ILE A 98 0.98 -0.26 8.32
C ILE A 98 0.27 0.95 7.73
N VAL A 99 -0.67 0.69 6.81
CA VAL A 99 -1.50 1.73 6.23
C VAL A 99 -2.77 1.88 7.05
N GLU A 100 -3.03 3.10 7.49
CA GLU A 100 -4.24 3.47 8.21
C GLU A 100 -5.28 4.08 7.25
N ILE A 101 -6.52 3.57 7.24
CA ILE A 101 -7.66 4.17 6.51
C ILE A 101 -8.78 4.39 7.53
N GLY A 102 -8.96 5.63 7.97
CA GLY A 102 -9.73 5.91 9.18
C GLY A 102 -9.07 5.23 10.38
N GLU A 103 -9.80 4.35 11.06
CA GLU A 103 -9.27 3.53 12.17
C GLU A 103 -8.83 2.13 11.70
N SER A 104 -9.09 1.77 10.43
CA SER A 104 -8.67 0.48 9.87
C SER A 104 -7.16 0.47 9.65
N ARG A 105 -6.53 -0.68 9.89
CA ARG A 105 -5.08 -0.88 9.71
C ARG A 105 -4.85 -2.08 8.82
N SER A 106 -4.04 -1.92 7.78
CA SER A 106 -3.65 -3.01 6.87
C SER A 106 -2.15 -3.06 6.66
N ILE A 107 -1.64 -4.28 6.57
CA ILE A 107 -0.26 -4.53 6.17
C ILE A 107 -0.16 -4.42 4.66
N HIS A 108 0.88 -3.74 4.18
CA HIS A 108 1.21 -3.70 2.75
C HIS A 108 2.67 -4.09 2.51
N PHE A 109 2.89 -4.89 1.47
CA PHE A 109 4.21 -5.08 0.90
C PHE A 109 4.12 -5.03 -0.65
N PRO A 110 5.04 -4.34 -1.33
CA PRO A 110 5.96 -3.35 -0.77
C PRO A 110 5.16 -2.20 -0.11
N PRO A 111 5.81 -1.32 0.66
CA PRO A 111 5.12 -0.18 1.27
C PRO A 111 4.42 0.66 0.21
N VAL A 112 3.29 1.29 0.54
CA VAL A 112 2.51 2.08 -0.44
C VAL A 112 3.32 3.24 -1.03
N ASN A 113 4.23 3.79 -0.23
CA ASN A 113 5.18 4.83 -0.63
C ASN A 113 6.39 4.32 -1.43
N ALA A 114 6.51 3.01 -1.68
CA ALA A 114 7.64 2.46 -2.41
C ALA A 114 7.74 3.05 -3.83
N PRO A 115 8.96 3.17 -4.39
CA PRO A 115 9.15 3.65 -5.76
C PRO A 115 8.35 2.85 -6.78
N LEU A 116 7.93 3.51 -7.86
CA LEU A 116 7.09 2.89 -8.89
C LEU A 116 7.67 1.57 -9.43
N HIS A 117 8.98 1.52 -9.68
CA HIS A 117 9.62 0.29 -10.19
C HIS A 117 9.50 -0.90 -9.23
N VAL A 118 9.51 -0.66 -7.91
CA VAL A 118 9.33 -1.69 -6.88
C VAL A 118 7.88 -2.19 -6.88
N LYS A 119 6.92 -1.26 -6.92
CA LYS A 119 5.49 -1.60 -7.01
C LYS A 119 5.17 -2.39 -8.29
N THR A 120 5.76 -2.00 -9.42
CA THR A 120 5.62 -2.73 -10.69
C THR A 120 6.22 -4.13 -10.62
N ALA A 121 7.43 -4.28 -10.06
CA ALA A 121 8.07 -5.58 -9.88
C ALA A 121 7.21 -6.49 -9.00
N TRP A 122 6.66 -5.97 -7.91
CA TRP A 122 5.76 -6.71 -7.01
C TRP A 122 4.48 -7.17 -7.70
N ASN A 123 3.79 -6.26 -8.38
CA ASN A 123 2.56 -6.59 -9.10
C ASN A 123 2.81 -7.65 -10.19
N LYS A 124 3.98 -7.63 -10.84
CA LYS A 124 4.36 -8.65 -11.82
C LYS A 124 4.73 -9.98 -11.17
N ALA A 125 5.45 -9.96 -10.06
CA ALA A 125 5.85 -11.17 -9.34
C ALA A 125 4.65 -11.92 -8.74
N THR A 126 3.61 -11.19 -8.35
CA THR A 126 2.36 -11.73 -7.76
C THR A 126 1.24 -11.94 -8.77
N GLU A 127 1.51 -11.76 -10.07
CA GLU A 127 0.49 -11.93 -11.10
C GLU A 127 -0.02 -13.37 -11.13
N GLY A 128 -1.35 -13.53 -11.02
CA GLY A 128 -2.02 -14.84 -11.05
C GLY A 128 -2.21 -15.49 -9.68
N LEU A 129 -1.65 -14.94 -8.60
CA LEU A 129 -1.97 -15.37 -7.24
C LEU A 129 -3.37 -14.90 -6.86
N ASP A 130 -4.08 -15.73 -6.09
CA ASP A 130 -5.30 -15.28 -5.43
C ASP A 130 -4.99 -14.31 -4.27
N TRP A 131 -6.05 -13.72 -3.71
CA TRP A 131 -5.90 -12.74 -2.64
C TRP A 131 -5.24 -13.32 -1.38
N ALA A 132 -5.57 -14.54 -0.98
CA ALA A 132 -5.07 -15.15 0.24
C ALA A 132 -3.60 -15.57 0.09
N GLU A 133 -3.23 -16.08 -1.09
CA GLU A 133 -1.85 -16.38 -1.46
C GLU A 133 -1.01 -15.12 -1.43
N LYS A 134 -1.45 -14.06 -2.13
CA LYS A 134 -0.75 -12.78 -2.16
C LYS A 134 -0.60 -12.19 -0.75
N ALA A 135 -1.69 -12.12 0.03
CA ALA A 135 -1.67 -11.59 1.39
C ALA A 135 -0.71 -12.37 2.32
N SER A 136 -0.62 -13.69 2.15
CA SER A 136 0.31 -14.52 2.94
C SER A 136 1.77 -14.24 2.61
N ILE A 137 2.09 -13.93 1.35
CA ILE A 137 3.45 -13.54 0.95
C ILE A 137 3.74 -12.09 1.37
N GLU A 138 2.77 -11.18 1.25
CA GLU A 138 2.87 -9.81 1.75
C GLU A 138 3.20 -9.79 3.23
N LEU A 139 2.48 -10.58 4.03
CA LEU A 139 2.72 -10.70 5.47
C LEU A 139 4.13 -11.21 5.77
N THR A 140 4.60 -12.21 5.03
CA THR A 140 5.96 -12.76 5.20
C THR A 140 7.02 -11.71 4.90
N LEU A 141 6.95 -11.03 3.76
CA LEU A 141 7.94 -10.00 3.41
C LEU A 141 7.83 -8.75 4.30
N HIS A 142 6.63 -8.32 4.66
CA HIS A 142 6.43 -7.26 5.65
C HIS A 142 7.13 -7.59 6.97
N SER A 143 6.96 -8.81 7.47
CA SER A 143 7.60 -9.23 8.74
C SER A 143 9.12 -9.21 8.68
N MET A 144 9.72 -9.43 7.50
CA MET A 144 11.17 -9.39 7.32
C MET A 144 11.72 -7.96 7.36
N VAL A 145 10.94 -7.03 6.80
CA VAL A 145 11.27 -5.61 6.76
C VAL A 145 11.05 -4.95 8.11
N TYR A 146 9.83 -5.02 8.65
CA TYR A 146 9.38 -4.24 9.79
C TYR A 146 9.45 -5.00 11.12
N GLY A 147 9.45 -6.33 11.05
CA GLY A 147 9.20 -7.18 12.23
C GLY A 147 7.73 -7.14 12.67
N PHE A 148 7.46 -7.73 13.82
CA PHE A 148 6.19 -7.57 14.52
C PHE A 148 6.47 -7.05 15.93
N ASN A 149 5.68 -6.07 16.37
CA ASN A 149 5.71 -5.68 17.78
C ASN A 149 5.01 -6.77 18.61
N ILE A 150 5.79 -7.52 19.40
CA ILE A 150 5.27 -8.50 20.36
C ILE A 150 5.66 -8.01 21.75
N ASN A 151 4.68 -7.71 22.59
CA ASN A 151 4.89 -7.28 23.99
C ASN A 151 5.72 -5.99 24.17
N GLY A 152 5.61 -5.03 23.25
CA GLY A 152 6.26 -3.72 23.40
C GLY A 152 7.75 -3.71 23.07
N SER A 153 8.33 -4.82 22.59
CA SER A 153 9.63 -4.77 21.92
C SER A 153 9.46 -3.99 20.62
N GLY A 154 10.19 -2.88 20.47
CA GLY A 154 10.06 -1.97 19.33
C GLY A 154 10.15 -2.68 17.98
N THR A 155 9.43 -2.14 17.00
CA THR A 155 9.68 -2.41 15.58
C THR A 155 11.02 -1.78 15.18
N LYS A 156 11.60 -2.19 14.06
CA LYS A 156 12.74 -1.46 13.49
C LYS A 156 12.32 -0.02 13.20
N ASP A 157 13.24 0.93 13.38
CA ASP A 157 13.01 2.31 12.97
C ASP A 157 12.68 2.33 11.47
N ALA A 158 11.63 3.07 11.12
CA ALA A 158 11.18 3.22 9.75
C ALA A 158 12.25 3.93 8.92
N LEU A 159 12.65 3.31 7.81
CA LEU A 159 13.50 3.95 6.81
C LEU A 159 12.63 4.78 5.86
N ALA A 160 13.21 5.84 5.30
CA ALA A 160 12.54 6.53 4.20
C ALA A 160 12.31 5.55 3.02
N PRO A 161 11.21 5.64 2.27
CA PRO A 161 10.90 4.67 1.20
C PRO A 161 12.01 4.48 0.18
N GLN A 162 12.70 5.56 -0.20
CA GLN A 162 13.84 5.51 -1.12
C GLN A 162 15.05 4.80 -0.52
N GLU A 163 15.31 5.00 0.78
CA GLU A 163 16.37 4.29 1.49
C GLU A 163 16.02 2.82 1.63
N GLN A 164 14.80 2.51 2.05
CA GLN A 164 14.32 1.13 2.20
C GLN A 164 14.40 0.35 0.89
N CYS A 165 14.13 1.00 -0.25
CA CYS A 165 14.15 0.38 -1.57
C CYS A 165 15.45 0.59 -2.36
N ASN A 166 16.50 1.14 -1.75
CA ASN A 166 17.79 1.29 -2.41
C ASN A 166 18.45 -0.07 -2.66
N LYS A 167 19.50 -0.09 -3.50
CA LYS A 167 20.20 -1.33 -3.87
C LYS A 167 20.67 -2.12 -2.65
N THR A 168 21.36 -1.48 -1.71
CA THR A 168 21.93 -2.13 -0.53
C THR A 168 20.86 -2.80 0.34
N ASN A 169 19.75 -2.11 0.60
CA ASN A 169 18.68 -2.63 1.46
C ASN A 169 17.84 -3.70 0.75
N ILE A 170 17.64 -3.60 -0.57
CA ILE A 170 16.99 -4.68 -1.34
C ILE A 170 17.90 -5.91 -1.45
N ASP A 171 19.21 -5.74 -1.63
CA ASP A 171 20.18 -6.85 -1.61
C ASP A 171 20.13 -7.57 -0.25
N ALA A 172 20.17 -6.82 0.87
CA ALA A 172 20.08 -7.39 2.21
C ALA A 172 18.73 -8.08 2.49
N LEU A 173 17.61 -7.49 2.03
CA LEU A 173 16.29 -8.11 2.14
C LEU A 173 16.22 -9.41 1.33
N SER A 174 16.78 -9.44 0.12
CA SER A 174 16.85 -10.62 -0.73
C SER A 174 17.63 -11.75 -0.04
N GLU A 175 18.83 -11.47 0.45
CA GLU A 175 19.66 -12.44 1.17
C GLU A 175 18.93 -13.04 2.39
N TYR A 176 18.27 -12.17 3.17
CA TYR A 176 17.50 -12.60 4.33
C TYR A 176 16.27 -13.45 3.93
N ALA A 177 15.56 -13.06 2.87
CA ALA A 177 14.40 -13.78 2.37
C ALA A 177 14.76 -15.20 1.90
N TYR A 178 15.84 -15.36 1.11
CA TYR A 178 16.32 -16.68 0.68
C TYR A 178 16.85 -17.52 1.85
N SER A 179 17.54 -16.91 2.81
CA SER A 179 17.99 -17.62 4.02
C SER A 179 16.80 -18.13 4.85
N ASN A 180 15.73 -17.33 4.97
CA ASN A 180 14.50 -17.74 5.65
C ASN A 180 13.78 -18.87 4.90
N LEU A 181 13.74 -18.80 3.56
CA LEU A 181 13.18 -19.85 2.72
C LEU A 181 13.96 -21.15 2.86
N GLU A 182 15.29 -21.12 2.83
CA GLU A 182 16.13 -22.30 3.03
C GLU A 182 15.84 -22.95 4.39
N PHE A 183 15.75 -22.16 5.45
CA PHE A 183 15.37 -22.66 6.77
C PHE A 183 14.00 -23.35 6.76
N ARG A 184 12.98 -22.73 6.14
CA ARG A 184 11.63 -23.32 6.02
C ARG A 184 11.65 -24.62 5.23
N VAL A 185 12.35 -24.66 4.11
CA VAL A 185 12.49 -25.87 3.28
C VAL A 185 13.20 -26.98 4.04
N ASN A 186 14.18 -26.67 4.87
CA ASN A 186 14.85 -27.67 5.70
C ASN A 186 13.93 -28.25 6.79
N LEU A 187 12.93 -27.50 7.26
CA LEU A 187 11.96 -27.97 8.26
C LEU A 187 10.76 -28.68 7.65
N GLU A 188 10.21 -28.14 6.56
CA GLU A 188 8.89 -28.51 6.02
C GLU A 188 8.96 -29.06 4.60
N GLY A 189 10.14 -29.06 3.98
CA GLY A 189 10.33 -29.38 2.57
C GLY A 189 9.81 -28.30 1.63
N TRP A 190 9.79 -28.61 0.34
CA TRP A 190 9.17 -27.80 -0.69
C TRP A 190 7.63 -27.94 -0.65
N SER A 191 7.03 -27.42 0.41
CA SER A 191 5.58 -27.20 0.47
C SER A 191 5.12 -26.27 -0.66
N ASP A 192 3.83 -26.27 -0.97
CA ASP A 192 3.29 -25.41 -2.03
C ASP A 192 3.52 -23.93 -1.73
N TYR A 193 3.41 -23.54 -0.45
CA TYR A 193 3.76 -22.19 -0.01
C TYR A 193 5.24 -21.86 -0.20
N ASN A 194 6.16 -22.78 0.14
CA ASN A 194 7.60 -22.54 -0.06
C ASN A 194 7.97 -22.44 -1.55
N LYS A 195 7.31 -23.21 -2.43
CA LYS A 195 7.48 -23.06 -3.89
C LYS A 195 6.97 -21.71 -4.38
N GLN A 196 5.81 -21.27 -3.89
CA GLN A 196 5.25 -19.95 -4.21
C GLN A 196 6.16 -18.81 -3.73
N LEU A 197 6.68 -18.89 -2.50
CA LEU A 197 7.65 -17.94 -1.98
C LEU A 197 8.89 -17.86 -2.88
N ASN A 198 9.46 -19.01 -3.26
CA ASN A 198 10.62 -19.05 -4.14
C ASN A 198 10.35 -18.36 -5.49
N ASP A 199 9.23 -18.70 -6.14
CA ASP A 199 8.86 -18.12 -7.43
C ASP A 199 8.64 -16.60 -7.34
N VAL A 200 7.97 -16.12 -6.29
CA VAL A 200 7.77 -14.68 -6.07
C VAL A 200 9.10 -13.99 -5.77
N TYR A 201 9.97 -14.57 -4.92
CA TYR A 201 11.28 -14.02 -4.61
C TYR A 201 12.15 -13.89 -5.86
N ASP A 202 12.23 -14.96 -6.66
CA ASP A 202 13.00 -15.01 -7.90
C ASP A 202 12.55 -13.90 -8.85
N LYS A 203 11.23 -13.76 -9.07
CA LYS A 203 10.68 -12.72 -9.96
C LYS A 203 10.89 -11.32 -9.41
N PHE A 204 10.57 -11.11 -8.12
CA PHE A 204 10.59 -9.79 -7.50
C PHE A 204 12.00 -9.25 -7.35
N PHE A 205 12.89 -9.97 -6.65
CA PHE A 205 14.24 -9.48 -6.37
C PHE A 205 15.07 -9.35 -7.66
N THR A 206 14.92 -10.28 -8.61
CA THR A 206 15.59 -10.14 -9.92
C THR A 206 15.16 -8.85 -10.62
N SER A 207 13.86 -8.55 -10.67
CA SER A 207 13.35 -7.37 -11.35
C SER A 207 13.82 -6.07 -10.69
N VAL A 208 13.76 -5.98 -9.35
CA VAL A 208 14.17 -4.77 -8.61
C VAL A 208 15.69 -4.56 -8.69
N LEU A 209 16.48 -5.62 -8.53
CA LEU A 209 17.95 -5.52 -8.54
C LEU A 209 18.51 -5.20 -9.92
N GLN A 210 17.89 -5.70 -11.00
CA GLN A 210 18.23 -5.31 -12.36
C GLN A 210 17.98 -3.82 -12.61
N HIS A 211 16.84 -3.30 -12.14
CA HIS A 211 16.52 -1.88 -12.26
C HIS A 211 17.55 -1.01 -11.53
N ASN A 212 17.85 -1.35 -10.28
CA ASN A 212 18.82 -0.61 -9.46
C ASN A 212 20.24 -0.63 -10.05
N THR A 213 20.64 -1.75 -10.67
CA THR A 213 21.94 -1.84 -11.35
C THR A 213 22.01 -0.93 -12.58
N ASN A 214 20.95 -0.91 -13.40
CA ASN A 214 20.89 -0.07 -14.59
C ASN A 214 20.87 1.43 -14.25
N ALA A 215 20.19 1.81 -13.16
CA ALA A 215 20.17 3.19 -12.68
C ALA A 215 21.57 3.67 -12.29
N SER A 216 22.32 2.89 -11.49
CA SER A 216 23.68 3.25 -11.09
C SER A 216 24.66 3.37 -12.27
N LEU A 217 24.50 2.55 -13.32
CA LEU A 217 25.31 2.67 -14.54
C LEU A 217 25.02 3.97 -15.30
N SER A 218 23.75 4.39 -15.37
CA SER A 218 23.37 5.63 -16.05
C SER A 218 23.87 6.90 -15.35
N GLU A 219 23.90 6.91 -14.01
CA GLU A 219 24.43 8.03 -13.23
C GLU A 219 25.95 8.18 -13.38
N PHE A 220 26.67 7.05 -13.47
CA PHE A 220 28.11 7.05 -13.72
C PHE A 220 28.46 7.63 -15.09
N ASP A 221 27.70 7.27 -16.13
CA ASP A 221 27.92 7.77 -17.49
C ASP A 221 27.54 9.25 -17.66
N ALA A 222 26.56 9.77 -16.89
CA ALA A 222 26.18 11.18 -16.91
C ALA A 222 27.17 12.12 -16.16
N SER A 223 28.09 11.54 -15.37
CA SER A 223 29.09 12.29 -14.60
C SER A 223 30.44 12.47 -15.31
N LYS A 224 30.56 12.01 -16.56
CA LYS A 224 31.73 12.14 -17.45
C LYS A 224 31.47 13.13 -18.57
#